data_AF-A0AAW1F2I5-F1
#
_entry.id   AF-A0AAW1F2I5-F1
#
_cell.length_a   1.000
_cell.length_b   1.000
_cell.length_c   1.000
_cell.angle_alpha   90.00
_cell.angle_beta   90.00
_cell.angle_gamma   90.00
#
_symmetry.space_group_name_H-M   'P 1'
#
loop_
_entity.id
_entity.type
_entity.pdbx_description
1 polymer ?
#
loop_
_entity_poly.entity_id
_entity_poly.type
_entity_poly.pdbx_seq_one_letter_code
_entity_poly.pdbx_strand_id
1 'polypeptide(L)'
;MTAVRLVNSNSSCSGRVEIFHNGNWGTVCDDSWDWNGAQVVCQQLGCGRALSALGSAHFGQGSGPIWLDDLQCSGTESSLTDCTHRGLGTHNCRHSEDAGVVCDDMTTVRLVNSNSSCSGRVEIFLNGNWGTVCDDVWDVNDAQVVCQQLGCGKALSAPRRAHFGQGSGPIWLDDLQCSGTESSLTHCTHRGLGTHNCVHSEDDGVICEGLQ
;
A
#
# COMPACT_ATOMS: atom_id res chain seq x y z
N MET A 1 20.07 -0.49 -7.61
CA MET A 1 18.94 -0.62 -6.67
C MET A 1 18.18 -1.87 -7.04
N THR A 2 18.01 -2.78 -6.09
CA THR A 2 17.12 -3.93 -6.20
C THR A 2 15.73 -3.46 -5.75
N ALA A 3 14.74 -3.59 -6.63
CA ALA A 3 13.36 -3.19 -6.32
C ALA A 3 12.60 -4.40 -5.78
N VAL A 4 11.65 -4.18 -4.87
CA VAL A 4 10.74 -5.21 -4.34
C VAL A 4 9.31 -4.83 -4.72
N ARG A 5 8.47 -5.83 -5.01
CA ARG A 5 7.03 -5.65 -5.20
C ARG A 5 6.25 -6.82 -4.60
N LEU A 6 4.97 -6.57 -4.29
CA LEU A 6 4.02 -7.59 -3.88
C LEU A 6 3.01 -7.85 -5.02
N VAL A 7 2.75 -9.12 -5.30
CA VAL A 7 1.92 -9.53 -6.45
C VAL A 7 0.81 -10.48 -5.98
N ASN A 8 -0.32 -10.48 -6.72
CA ASN A 8 -1.47 -11.36 -6.50
C ASN A 8 -2.22 -11.14 -5.17
N SER A 9 -2.41 -9.88 -4.81
CA SER A 9 -3.37 -9.46 -3.79
C SER A 9 -4.12 -8.21 -4.27
N ASN A 10 -5.24 -7.87 -3.62
CA ASN A 10 -5.97 -6.63 -3.83
C ASN A 10 -5.40 -5.45 -3.03
N SER A 11 -4.38 -5.68 -2.20
CA SER A 11 -3.62 -4.64 -1.49
C SER A 11 -2.18 -4.63 -2.00
N SER A 12 -1.56 -3.45 -2.08
CA SER A 12 -0.14 -3.30 -2.40
C SER A 12 0.78 -3.76 -1.27
N CYS A 13 0.23 -3.87 -0.05
CA CYS A 13 0.92 -4.21 1.19
C CYS A 13 0.69 -5.67 1.57
N SER A 14 0.22 -6.49 0.63
CA SER A 14 0.20 -7.94 0.76
C SER A 14 0.43 -8.60 -0.60
N GLY A 15 0.96 -9.82 -0.59
CA GLY A 15 1.16 -10.58 -1.83
C GLY A 15 2.42 -11.44 -1.81
N ARG A 16 2.67 -12.13 -2.93
CA ARG A 16 3.93 -12.83 -3.20
C ARG A 16 5.05 -11.81 -3.32
N VAL A 17 6.18 -12.08 -2.67
CA VAL A 17 7.36 -11.20 -2.70
C VAL A 17 8.15 -11.47 -3.99
N GLU A 18 8.36 -10.42 -4.78
CA GLU A 18 9.20 -10.48 -5.97
C GLU A 18 10.28 -9.38 -5.93
N ILE A 19 11.47 -9.71 -6.44
CA ILE A 19 12.65 -8.85 -6.47
C ILE A 19 13.12 -8.64 -7.91
N PHE A 20 13.49 -7.41 -8.23
CA PHE A 20 14.10 -7.06 -9.50
C PHE A 20 15.63 -7.16 -9.42
N HIS A 21 16.21 -8.09 -10.16
CA HIS A 21 17.66 -8.29 -10.26
C HIS A 21 18.05 -8.66 -11.68
N ASN A 22 19.18 -8.10 -12.18
CA ASN A 22 19.70 -8.34 -13.52
C ASN A 22 18.65 -8.23 -14.65
N GLY A 23 17.79 -7.20 -14.58
CA GLY A 23 16.79 -6.92 -15.62
C GLY A 23 15.53 -7.77 -15.55
N ASN A 24 15.40 -8.68 -14.57
CA ASN A 24 14.26 -9.59 -14.46
C ASN A 24 13.67 -9.59 -13.05
N TRP A 25 12.34 -9.69 -12.99
CA TRP A 25 11.64 -10.03 -11.75
C TRP A 25 11.78 -11.52 -11.46
N GLY A 26 11.98 -11.85 -10.20
CA GLY A 26 12.00 -13.23 -9.70
C GLY A 26 11.49 -13.30 -8.27
N THR A 27 11.21 -14.51 -7.80
CA THR A 27 10.55 -14.73 -6.50
C THR A 27 11.55 -14.98 -5.38
N VAL A 28 11.04 -15.12 -4.16
CA VAL A 28 11.78 -15.46 -2.94
C VAL A 28 11.31 -16.82 -2.46
N CYS A 29 12.21 -17.74 -2.12
CA CYS A 29 11.85 -19.02 -1.53
C CYS A 29 11.43 -18.87 -0.06
N ASP A 30 10.52 -19.73 0.40
CA ASP A 30 10.02 -19.79 1.77
C ASP A 30 10.90 -20.59 2.74
N ASP A 31 11.97 -21.24 2.27
CA ASP A 31 13.00 -21.84 3.11
C ASP A 31 13.63 -20.75 4.00
N SER A 32 13.50 -20.94 5.33
CA SER A 32 13.87 -19.96 6.36
C SER A 32 13.10 -18.62 6.31
N TRP A 33 12.03 -18.51 5.53
CA TRP A 33 11.21 -17.30 5.47
C TRP A 33 10.43 -17.10 6.78
N ASP A 34 10.78 -16.03 7.50
CA ASP A 34 10.25 -15.75 8.82
C ASP A 34 9.68 -14.32 8.95
N TRP A 35 9.27 -13.99 10.17
CA TRP A 35 8.72 -12.68 10.48
C TRP A 35 9.71 -11.53 10.23
N ASN A 36 11.01 -11.74 10.43
CA ASN A 36 12.02 -10.71 10.22
C ASN A 36 12.18 -10.39 8.72
N GLY A 37 12.18 -11.42 7.86
CA GLY A 37 12.15 -11.23 6.40
C GLY A 37 10.91 -10.46 5.94
N ALA A 38 9.74 -10.83 6.47
CA ALA A 38 8.51 -10.09 6.21
C ALA A 38 8.59 -8.63 6.70
N GLN A 39 9.16 -8.38 7.87
CA GLN A 39 9.29 -7.04 8.46
C GLN A 39 10.18 -6.12 7.62
N VAL A 40 11.27 -6.65 7.05
CA VAL A 40 12.14 -5.91 6.12
C VAL A 40 11.36 -5.55 4.85
N VAL A 41 10.59 -6.47 4.26
CA VAL A 41 9.76 -6.17 3.08
C VAL A 41 8.74 -5.08 3.39
N CYS A 42 8.03 -5.18 4.51
CA CYS A 42 7.02 -4.20 4.88
C CYS A 42 7.63 -2.79 5.11
N GLN A 43 8.81 -2.70 5.71
CA GLN A 43 9.52 -1.42 5.88
C GLN A 43 10.03 -0.89 4.55
N GLN A 44 10.65 -1.74 3.74
CA GLN A 44 11.21 -1.38 2.43
C GLN A 44 10.13 -0.82 1.49
N LEU A 45 8.89 -1.31 1.61
CA LEU A 45 7.73 -0.86 0.84
C LEU A 45 6.95 0.28 1.50
N GLY A 46 7.29 0.69 2.73
CA GLY A 46 6.53 1.71 3.48
C GLY A 46 5.16 1.23 3.97
N CYS A 47 4.93 -0.08 4.02
CA CYS A 47 3.68 -0.73 4.42
C CYS A 47 3.53 -0.94 5.93
N GLY A 48 4.44 -0.37 6.74
CA GLY A 48 4.43 -0.48 8.19
C GLY A 48 5.05 -1.78 8.70
N ARG A 49 4.39 -2.39 9.71
CA ARG A 49 4.86 -3.64 10.32
C ARG A 49 4.34 -4.87 9.57
N ALA A 50 5.07 -5.97 9.67
CA ALA A 50 4.60 -7.27 9.20
C ALA A 50 3.48 -7.81 10.10
N LEU A 51 2.40 -8.27 9.46
CA LEU A 51 1.34 -9.03 10.11
C LEU A 51 1.56 -10.54 9.95
N SER A 52 1.99 -10.97 8.76
CA SER A 52 2.20 -12.39 8.44
C SER A 52 3.36 -12.59 7.47
N ALA A 53 4.20 -13.59 7.75
CA ALA A 53 5.12 -14.21 6.79
C ALA A 53 4.46 -15.50 6.28
N LEU A 54 4.23 -15.59 4.98
CA LEU A 54 3.50 -16.70 4.35
C LEU A 54 4.43 -17.46 3.39
N GLY A 55 4.31 -18.79 3.36
CA GLY A 55 5.02 -19.64 2.42
C GLY A 55 4.07 -20.41 1.50
N SER A 56 4.61 -21.45 0.87
CA SER A 56 3.89 -22.45 0.08
C SER A 56 3.05 -21.83 -1.04
N ALA A 57 3.56 -20.77 -1.67
CA ALA A 57 2.89 -20.04 -2.74
C ALA A 57 1.46 -19.61 -2.38
N HIS A 58 1.25 -19.10 -1.15
CA HIS A 58 -0.08 -18.70 -0.66
C HIS A 58 -0.82 -17.73 -1.61
N PHE A 59 -0.10 -16.78 -2.20
CA PHE A 59 -0.62 -15.83 -3.20
C PHE A 59 -0.50 -16.36 -4.65
N GLY A 60 -0.39 -17.67 -4.81
CA GLY A 60 -0.11 -18.35 -6.06
C GLY A 60 1.39 -18.35 -6.41
N GLN A 61 1.74 -19.28 -7.29
CA GLN A 61 3.09 -19.45 -7.79
C GLN A 61 3.48 -18.29 -8.71
N GLY A 62 4.73 -17.85 -8.61
CA GLY A 62 5.37 -16.99 -9.59
C GLY A 62 5.94 -17.78 -10.76
N SER A 63 6.81 -17.12 -11.52
CA SER A 63 7.46 -17.68 -12.70
C SER A 63 8.83 -17.04 -12.90
N GLY A 64 9.73 -17.74 -13.59
CA GLY A 64 11.06 -17.23 -13.92
C GLY A 64 12.10 -17.59 -12.84
N PRO A 65 13.07 -16.71 -12.54
CA PRO A 65 14.09 -17.01 -11.55
C PRO A 65 13.54 -16.94 -10.12
N ILE A 66 14.11 -17.76 -9.22
CA ILE A 66 13.99 -17.58 -7.76
C ILE A 66 15.29 -16.90 -7.31
N TRP A 67 15.20 -15.67 -6.82
CA TRP A 67 16.38 -14.85 -6.54
C TRP A 67 16.98 -15.08 -5.17
N LEU A 68 16.15 -15.32 -4.15
CA LEU A 68 16.61 -15.47 -2.78
C LEU A 68 16.10 -16.77 -2.17
N ASP A 69 16.95 -17.35 -1.33
CA ASP A 69 16.75 -18.60 -0.60
C ASP A 69 17.54 -18.54 0.72
N ASP A 70 17.04 -19.23 1.75
CA ASP A 70 17.56 -19.24 3.12
C ASP A 70 17.80 -17.83 3.68
N LEU A 71 16.78 -16.99 3.63
CA LEU A 71 16.87 -15.61 4.14
C LEU A 71 16.96 -15.59 5.66
N GLN A 72 18.04 -14.99 6.16
CA GLN A 72 18.28 -14.75 7.58
C GLN A 72 18.39 -13.25 7.80
N CYS A 73 17.22 -12.62 8.00
CA CYS A 73 17.11 -11.21 8.33
C CYS A 73 17.12 -11.01 9.85
N SER A 74 17.68 -9.90 10.30
CA SER A 74 17.55 -9.39 11.67
C SER A 74 16.25 -8.60 11.87
N GLY A 75 15.60 -8.17 10.78
CA GLY A 75 14.38 -7.37 10.79
C GLY A 75 14.64 -5.86 10.76
N THR A 76 15.89 -5.45 10.59
CA THR A 76 16.33 -4.04 10.63
C THR A 76 17.04 -3.58 9.35
N GLU A 77 17.20 -4.50 8.40
CA GLU A 77 17.77 -4.25 7.10
C GLU A 77 16.92 -3.26 6.29
N SER A 78 17.57 -2.41 5.50
CA SER A 78 16.88 -1.47 4.59
C SER A 78 16.34 -2.13 3.33
N SER A 79 16.90 -3.27 2.94
CA SER A 79 16.50 -4.03 1.77
C SER A 79 16.57 -5.52 2.05
N LEU A 80 15.66 -6.30 1.45
CA LEU A 80 15.67 -7.76 1.59
C LEU A 80 16.95 -8.42 1.08
N THR A 81 17.64 -7.77 0.13
CA THR A 81 18.94 -8.24 -0.40
C THR A 81 20.12 -7.94 0.53
N ASP A 82 19.90 -7.20 1.62
CA ASP A 82 20.94 -6.93 2.63
C ASP A 82 20.93 -8.02 3.74
N CYS A 83 19.88 -8.83 3.81
CA CYS A 83 19.83 -9.99 4.70
C CYS A 83 20.86 -11.05 4.31
N THR A 84 21.28 -11.87 5.27
CA THR A 84 22.14 -13.01 4.95
C THR A 84 21.35 -14.03 4.12
N HIS A 85 21.94 -14.51 3.03
CA HIS A 85 21.30 -15.43 2.09
C HIS A 85 22.35 -16.24 1.32
N ARG A 86 21.95 -17.33 0.65
CA ARG A 86 22.87 -18.20 -0.13
C ARG A 86 23.56 -17.56 -1.34
N GLY A 87 23.04 -16.43 -1.79
CA GLY A 87 23.50 -15.73 -2.98
C GLY A 87 22.40 -15.64 -4.02
N LEU A 88 22.40 -14.58 -4.82
CA LEU A 88 21.32 -14.31 -5.77
C LEU A 88 21.24 -15.41 -6.85
N GLY A 89 20.05 -15.99 -7.01
CA GLY A 89 19.80 -17.07 -7.99
C GLY A 89 20.32 -18.45 -7.56
N THR A 90 20.84 -18.58 -6.34
CA THR A 90 21.28 -19.87 -5.79
C THR A 90 20.21 -20.40 -4.84
N HIS A 91 19.49 -21.45 -5.26
CA HIS A 91 18.40 -22.05 -4.48
C HIS A 91 18.20 -23.53 -4.82
N ASN A 92 17.50 -24.26 -3.95
CA ASN A 92 16.98 -25.62 -4.24
C ASN A 92 15.45 -25.68 -4.34
N CYS A 93 14.79 -24.53 -4.31
CA CYS A 93 13.33 -24.43 -4.28
C CYS A 93 12.66 -24.51 -5.66
N ARG A 94 11.35 -24.72 -5.62
CA ARG A 94 10.40 -24.60 -6.74
C ARG A 94 9.43 -23.46 -6.47
N HIS A 95 8.68 -23.01 -7.47
CA HIS A 95 7.68 -21.95 -7.26
C HIS A 95 6.52 -22.33 -6.35
N SER A 96 6.33 -23.61 -6.01
CA SER A 96 5.42 -24.02 -4.94
C SER A 96 5.86 -23.54 -3.55
N GLU A 97 7.09 -23.07 -3.42
CA GLU A 97 7.76 -22.57 -2.21
C GLU A 97 7.93 -21.04 -2.28
N ASP A 98 7.21 -20.34 -3.15
CA ASP A 98 7.31 -18.88 -3.22
C ASP A 98 6.74 -18.22 -1.95
N ALA A 99 7.53 -17.34 -1.34
CA ALA A 99 7.21 -16.59 -0.14
C ALA A 99 6.27 -15.41 -0.43
N GLY A 100 5.45 -15.10 0.57
CA GLY A 100 4.51 -13.98 0.59
C GLY A 100 4.51 -13.26 1.93
N VAL A 101 3.92 -12.06 1.93
CA VAL A 101 3.80 -11.24 3.13
C VAL A 101 2.42 -10.59 3.21
N VAL A 102 1.96 -10.33 4.42
CA VAL A 102 0.89 -9.38 4.72
C VAL A 102 1.45 -8.36 5.69
N CYS A 103 1.39 -7.09 5.32
CA CYS A 103 1.75 -5.96 6.16
C CYS A 103 0.50 -5.31 6.76
N ASP A 104 0.70 -4.45 7.75
CA ASP A 104 -0.38 -3.74 8.47
C ASP A 104 -1.19 -2.81 7.55
N ASP A 105 -0.66 -2.51 6.36
CA ASP A 105 -1.22 -1.55 5.40
C ASP A 105 -1.64 -0.29 6.14
N MET A 106 -0.64 0.51 6.54
CA MET A 106 -0.85 1.65 7.44
C MET A 106 -1.84 2.70 6.92
N THR A 107 -2.47 2.51 5.75
CA THR A 107 -3.45 3.42 5.18
C THR A 107 -4.87 2.94 5.40
N THR A 108 -5.41 3.30 6.57
CA THR A 108 -6.87 3.21 6.79
C THR A 108 -7.52 4.50 6.34
N VAL A 109 -8.51 4.42 5.46
CA VAL A 109 -9.34 5.56 5.04
C VAL A 109 -10.68 5.50 5.76
N ARG A 110 -11.24 6.66 6.13
CA ARG A 110 -12.62 6.79 6.59
C ARG A 110 -13.30 8.00 5.97
N LEU A 111 -14.63 7.97 5.95
CA LEU A 111 -15.46 9.10 5.55
C LEU A 111 -16.18 9.68 6.75
N VAL A 112 -16.10 10.99 6.94
CA VAL A 112 -16.62 11.69 8.12
C VAL A 112 -17.65 12.75 7.73
N ASN A 113 -18.57 13.06 8.65
CA ASN A 113 -19.58 14.12 8.54
C ASN A 113 -20.61 13.92 7.41
N SER A 114 -21.06 12.68 7.23
CA SER A 114 -22.24 12.33 6.43
C SER A 114 -23.10 11.33 7.20
N ASN A 115 -24.36 11.17 6.76
CA ASN A 115 -25.25 10.11 7.25
C ASN A 115 -25.07 8.77 6.50
N SER A 116 -24.12 8.69 5.57
CA SER A 116 -23.79 7.49 4.81
C SER A 116 -22.35 7.06 5.10
N SER A 117 -22.10 5.75 5.14
CA SER A 117 -20.73 5.21 5.21
C SER A 117 -19.95 5.38 3.90
N CYS A 118 -20.61 5.77 2.81
CA CYS A 118 -20.05 5.91 1.47
C CYS A 118 -20.07 7.36 0.95
N SER A 119 -20.18 8.34 1.84
CA SER A 119 -19.89 9.75 1.52
C SER A 119 -19.36 10.48 2.74
N GLY A 120 -18.60 11.55 2.53
CA GLY A 120 -18.04 12.36 3.61
C GLY A 120 -16.69 12.97 3.27
N ARG A 121 -16.12 13.70 4.23
CA ARG A 121 -14.73 14.16 4.18
C ARG A 121 -13.79 12.96 4.25
N VAL A 122 -12.77 12.92 3.41
CA VAL A 122 -11.76 11.86 3.43
C VAL A 122 -10.78 12.13 4.57
N GLU A 123 -10.60 11.12 5.41
CA GLU A 123 -9.54 11.12 6.41
C GLU A 123 -8.72 9.84 6.31
N ILE A 124 -7.40 9.98 6.46
CA ILE A 124 -6.45 8.88 6.39
C ILE A 124 -5.76 8.74 7.75
N PHE A 125 -5.71 7.52 8.26
CA PHE A 125 -4.92 7.19 9.43
C PHE A 125 -3.49 6.87 8.99
N LEU A 126 -2.51 7.63 9.47
CA LEU A 126 -1.09 7.42 9.21
C LEU A 126 -0.30 7.75 10.48
N ASN A 127 0.73 6.95 10.77
CA ASN A 127 1.63 7.16 11.92
C ASN A 127 0.89 7.41 13.25
N GLY A 128 -0.20 6.67 13.49
CA GLY A 128 -0.98 6.76 14.73
C GLY A 128 -1.98 7.92 14.80
N ASN A 129 -2.12 8.73 13.76
CA ASN A 129 -3.00 9.91 13.75
C ASN A 129 -3.90 9.96 12.52
N TRP A 130 -5.16 10.36 12.72
CA TRP A 130 -6.05 10.73 11.63
C TRP A 130 -5.68 12.13 11.11
N GLY A 131 -5.66 12.27 9.79
CA GLY A 131 -5.47 13.54 9.10
C GLY A 131 -6.30 13.62 7.83
N THR A 132 -6.36 14.80 7.23
CA THR A 132 -7.20 15.10 6.06
C THR A 132 -6.39 15.06 4.77
N VAL A 133 -7.09 15.24 3.64
CA VAL A 133 -6.52 15.30 2.30
C VAL A 133 -6.95 16.63 1.67
N CYS A 134 -6.03 17.28 0.96
CA CYS A 134 -6.28 18.57 0.33
C CYS A 134 -7.02 18.43 -1.01
N ASP A 135 -7.89 19.40 -1.31
CA ASP A 135 -8.71 19.49 -2.51
C ASP A 135 -7.99 20.08 -3.74
N ASP A 136 -6.73 20.47 -3.61
CA ASP A 136 -5.86 20.88 -4.71
C ASP A 136 -5.73 19.70 -5.68
N VAL A 137 -6.07 19.97 -6.95
CA VAL A 137 -6.25 19.02 -8.07
C VAL A 137 -7.20 17.83 -7.85
N TRP A 138 -7.83 17.67 -6.67
CA TRP A 138 -8.74 16.58 -6.31
C TRP A 138 -9.88 16.33 -7.29
N ASP A 139 -9.90 15.20 -8.00
CA ASP A 139 -10.88 14.87 -9.02
C ASP A 139 -11.63 13.54 -8.79
N VAL A 140 -12.47 13.17 -9.76
CA VAL A 140 -13.31 11.96 -9.67
C VAL A 140 -12.46 10.68 -9.71
N ASN A 141 -11.28 10.69 -10.32
CA ASN A 141 -10.37 9.54 -10.29
C ASN A 141 -9.79 9.35 -8.89
N ASP A 142 -9.45 10.43 -8.19
CA ASP A 142 -9.01 10.33 -6.79
C ASP A 142 -10.13 9.79 -5.89
N ALA A 143 -11.33 10.33 -6.03
CA ALA A 143 -12.52 9.82 -5.34
C ALA A 143 -12.82 8.36 -5.70
N GLN A 144 -12.53 7.93 -6.93
CA GLN A 144 -12.74 6.55 -7.38
C GLN A 144 -11.83 5.56 -6.65
N VAL A 145 -10.59 5.95 -6.34
CA VAL A 145 -9.68 5.15 -5.51
C VAL A 145 -10.24 5.00 -4.10
N VAL A 146 -10.73 6.09 -3.49
CA VAL A 146 -11.38 6.04 -2.15
C VAL A 146 -12.58 5.10 -2.16
N CYS A 147 -13.48 5.24 -3.13
CA CYS A 147 -14.68 4.43 -3.22
C CYS A 147 -14.36 2.95 -3.43
N GLN A 148 -13.31 2.62 -4.18
CA GLN A 148 -12.84 1.23 -4.32
C GLN A 148 -12.23 0.70 -3.03
N GLN A 149 -11.35 1.48 -2.40
CA GLN A 149 -10.68 1.11 -1.15
C GLN A 149 -11.68 0.82 -0.02
N LEU A 150 -12.80 1.56 0.02
CA LEU A 150 -13.87 1.39 1.00
C LEU A 150 -14.94 0.36 0.57
N GLY A 151 -14.86 -0.21 -0.63
CA GLY A 151 -15.87 -1.13 -1.15
C GLY A 151 -17.23 -0.46 -1.42
N CYS A 152 -17.25 0.84 -1.67
CA CYS A 152 -18.46 1.66 -1.86
C CYS A 152 -18.89 1.80 -3.34
N GLY A 153 -18.25 1.07 -4.26
CA GLY A 153 -18.58 1.07 -5.67
C GLY A 153 -17.96 2.24 -6.45
N LYS A 154 -18.73 2.84 -7.36
CA LYS A 154 -18.26 3.94 -8.22
C LYS A 154 -18.25 5.27 -7.48
N ALA A 155 -17.30 6.14 -7.81
CA ALA A 155 -17.35 7.53 -7.41
C ALA A 155 -18.41 8.28 -8.23
N LEU A 156 -19.30 8.99 -7.54
CA LEU A 156 -20.30 9.86 -8.15
C LEU A 156 -19.84 11.32 -8.16
N SER A 157 -19.11 11.75 -7.13
CA SER A 157 -18.51 13.08 -7.10
C SER A 157 -17.29 13.17 -6.17
N ALA A 158 -16.50 14.22 -6.41
CA ALA A 158 -15.32 14.61 -5.63
C ALA A 158 -15.52 16.03 -5.06
N PRO A 159 -16.32 16.20 -3.98
CA PRO A 159 -16.52 17.50 -3.36
C PRO A 159 -15.20 18.12 -2.86
N ARG A 160 -15.16 19.44 -2.86
CA ARG A 160 -14.01 20.27 -2.50
C ARG A 160 -14.42 21.32 -1.46
N ARG A 161 -13.46 22.07 -0.94
CA ARG A 161 -13.63 23.24 -0.07
C ARG A 161 -14.39 22.92 1.22
N ALA A 162 -13.99 21.85 1.89
CA ALA A 162 -14.57 21.39 3.14
C ALA A 162 -16.11 21.23 3.06
N HIS A 163 -16.62 20.65 1.96
CA HIS A 163 -18.06 20.46 1.74
C HIS A 163 -18.75 19.72 2.90
N PHE A 164 -18.06 18.73 3.49
CA PHE A 164 -18.50 17.98 4.67
C PHE A 164 -17.99 18.60 5.99
N GLY A 165 -17.63 19.88 5.97
CA GLY A 165 -16.99 20.59 7.07
C GLY A 165 -15.49 20.32 7.16
N GLN A 166 -14.80 21.25 7.82
CA GLN A 166 -13.36 21.16 8.05
C GLN A 166 -13.03 20.03 9.01
N GLY A 167 -11.93 19.32 8.74
CA GLY A 167 -11.31 18.40 9.67
C GLY A 167 -10.35 19.11 10.63
N SER A 168 -9.45 18.32 11.19
CA SER A 168 -8.47 18.77 12.18
C SER A 168 -7.25 17.86 12.17
N GLY A 169 -6.12 18.36 12.66
CA GLY A 169 -4.89 17.59 12.77
C GLY A 169 -3.98 17.79 11.56
N PRO A 170 -3.15 16.80 11.20
CA PRO A 170 -2.29 16.90 10.02
C PRO A 170 -3.13 16.84 8.72
N ILE A 171 -2.62 17.46 7.66
CA ILE A 171 -3.05 17.20 6.28
C ILE A 171 -2.01 16.27 5.67
N TRP A 172 -2.42 15.05 5.30
CA TRP A 172 -1.48 13.99 4.93
C TRP A 172 -1.11 13.99 3.46
N LEU A 173 -2.02 14.36 2.58
CA LEU A 173 -1.83 14.31 1.15
C LEU A 173 -2.28 15.63 0.50
N ASP A 174 -1.56 15.99 -0.55
CA ASP A 174 -1.73 17.19 -1.35
C ASP A 174 -1.25 16.91 -2.79
N ASP A 175 -1.83 17.63 -3.74
CA ASP A 175 -1.75 17.42 -5.19
C ASP A 175 -1.89 15.94 -5.61
N LEU A 176 -2.97 15.29 -5.18
CA LEU A 176 -3.27 13.92 -5.58
C LEU A 176 -3.61 13.84 -7.07
N GLN A 177 -2.98 12.88 -7.74
CA GLN A 177 -3.18 12.60 -9.16
C GLN A 177 -3.29 11.10 -9.37
N CYS A 178 -4.45 10.56 -9.03
CA CYS A 178 -4.80 9.17 -9.30
C CYS A 178 -5.20 8.99 -10.77
N SER A 179 -4.92 7.80 -11.31
CA SER A 179 -5.50 7.31 -12.56
C SER A 179 -6.90 6.70 -12.37
N GLY A 180 -7.30 6.44 -11.13
CA GLY A 180 -8.59 5.83 -10.75
C GLY A 180 -8.53 4.30 -10.66
N THR A 181 -7.33 3.72 -10.77
CA THR A 181 -7.09 2.27 -10.76
C THR A 181 -6.19 1.82 -9.62
N GLU A 182 -5.67 2.77 -8.84
CA GLU A 182 -4.87 2.54 -7.66
C GLU A 182 -5.69 1.85 -6.57
N SER A 183 -5.04 0.98 -5.81
CA SER A 183 -5.67 0.26 -4.70
C SER A 183 -5.75 1.07 -3.39
N SER A 184 -4.99 2.18 -3.29
CA SER A 184 -4.99 3.08 -2.13
C SER A 184 -4.57 4.49 -2.56
N LEU A 185 -5.08 5.51 -1.87
CA LEU A 185 -4.76 6.91 -2.14
C LEU A 185 -3.26 7.23 -2.07
N THR A 186 -2.51 6.56 -1.19
CA THR A 186 -1.05 6.79 -1.08
C THR A 186 -0.25 6.20 -2.22
N HIS A 187 -0.87 5.49 -3.17
CA HIS A 187 -0.20 5.03 -4.39
C HIS A 187 -0.39 5.95 -5.58
N CYS A 188 -1.29 6.92 -5.47
CA CYS A 188 -1.43 7.93 -6.49
C CYS A 188 -0.18 8.81 -6.51
N THR A 189 0.03 9.55 -7.60
CA THR A 189 1.10 10.55 -7.58
C THR A 189 0.72 11.66 -6.60
N HIS A 190 1.62 12.02 -5.69
CA HIS A 190 1.42 13.08 -4.68
C HIS A 190 2.77 13.71 -4.29
N ARG A 191 2.76 14.85 -3.57
CA ARG A 191 3.99 15.60 -3.21
C ARG A 191 4.86 14.97 -2.12
N GLY A 192 4.50 13.79 -1.63
CA GLY A 192 5.01 13.20 -0.38
C GLY A 192 4.06 13.40 0.81
N LEU A 193 4.14 12.51 1.79
CA LEU A 193 3.25 12.53 2.97
C LEU A 193 3.53 13.76 3.85
N GLY A 194 2.47 14.45 4.28
CA GLY A 194 2.55 15.63 5.16
C GLY A 194 3.17 16.87 4.52
N THR A 195 3.43 16.83 3.21
CA THR A 195 3.98 17.97 2.45
C THR A 195 2.86 18.64 1.69
N HIS A 196 2.39 19.80 2.16
CA HIS A 196 1.26 20.51 1.58
C HIS A 196 1.37 22.03 1.76
N ASN A 197 0.59 22.79 0.99
CA ASN A 197 0.38 24.22 1.21
C ASN A 197 -1.06 24.59 1.62
N CYS A 198 -1.89 23.57 1.89
CA CYS A 198 -3.30 23.76 2.18
C CYS A 198 -3.61 24.07 3.65
N VAL A 199 -4.83 24.54 3.89
CA VAL A 199 -5.50 24.68 5.19
C VAL A 199 -6.79 23.84 5.23
N HIS A 200 -7.37 23.61 6.40
CA HIS A 200 -8.56 22.73 6.50
C HIS A 200 -9.83 23.23 5.79
N SER A 201 -9.89 24.48 5.33
CA SER A 201 -10.97 24.92 4.43
C SER A 201 -10.87 24.29 3.04
N GLU A 202 -9.75 23.66 2.73
CA GLU A 202 -9.42 22.94 1.49
C GLU A 202 -9.49 21.43 1.70
N ASP A 203 -10.05 20.93 2.81
CA ASP A 203 -10.25 19.49 2.97
C ASP A 203 -11.25 18.96 1.93
N ASP A 204 -10.93 17.84 1.29
CA ASP A 204 -11.79 17.25 0.26
C ASP A 204 -12.93 16.40 0.83
N GLY A 205 -13.74 15.85 -0.07
CA GLY A 205 -14.62 14.73 0.26
C GLY A 205 -14.92 13.85 -0.95
N VAL A 206 -15.73 12.82 -0.69
CA VAL A 206 -16.26 11.92 -1.74
C VAL A 206 -17.76 11.68 -1.56
N ILE A 207 -18.40 11.38 -2.68
CA ILE A 207 -19.71 10.73 -2.71
C ILE A 207 -19.60 9.53 -3.64
N CYS A 208 -19.75 8.33 -3.08
CA CYS A 208 -19.79 7.09 -3.84
C CYS A 208 -21.25 6.67 -4.10
N GLU A 209 -21.43 5.68 -4.98
CA GLU A 209 -22.73 5.06 -5.25
C GLU A 209 -23.36 4.47 -3.99
N GLY A 210 -22.52 3.84 -3.14
CA GLY A 210 -22.99 3.05 -2.01
C GLY A 210 -23.53 1.71 -2.49
N LEU A 211 -23.17 0.62 -1.80
CA LEU A 211 -23.78 -0.67 -2.09
C LEU A 211 -25.26 -0.62 -1.68
N GLN A 212 -26.16 -0.87 -2.63
CA GLN A 212 -27.59 -1.15 -2.36
C GLN A 212 -27.78 -2.50 -1.69
#